data_AF-G0U0B1-F1
#
_entry.id   AF-G0U0B1-F1
#
_cell.length_a   1.000
_cell.length_b   1.000
_cell.length_c   1.000
_cell.angle_alpha   90.00
_cell.angle_beta   90.00
_cell.angle_gamma   90.00
#
_symmetry.space_group_name_H-M   'P 1'
#
loop_
_entity.id
_entity.type
_entity.pdbx_description
1 polymer ?
#
loop_
_entity_poly.entity_id
_entity_poly.type
_entity_poly.pdbx_seq_one_letter_code
_entity_poly.pdbx_strand_id
1 'polypeptide(L)'
;MHAANKVVPVAWSQFRFYSYPSRSIGLLCTASVSARYLCSATGSVSTYLHNQRPSSRCRFRGAWLRFRSQSFARKCVTIASMLCLSCCGYVLLSVAVFLQRQSTVDQVFQAQEDHPIEDWALVEPTLREGDIVLMMGTGPVSTKIAAAQFLYSGMRASALHYSHVAVVVEPAQFERWPLRQASPFAAGGPIGSSSSNAATDNVEDYRGRSLEAFVALGSGKLPTQRRRKRGAVIMEAIDNEDIMAPDVNGVVRKGCVQLVEASHRLFGQDGDRLCYKRFAVRRLKGFEWTPQRKRLLRTFINENVGRPLDKSPLVLLSYLHPQLYEWTGSRALGTEVSCGEIIADLYKYCGVIRQRSRPLTHEVRTGVEEGEEEWYYVRPSIQTAPFHFAEGEEVGVLDFAEGISLGPEVRISHPATTQRPQQQEHHA
;
A
#
# COMPACT_ATOMS: atom_id res chain seq x y z
N MET A 1 48.98 14.36 -0.85
CA MET A 1 48.77 13.73 -2.16
C MET A 1 47.41 13.05 -2.14
N HIS A 2 46.40 13.75 -2.66
CA HIS A 2 45.02 13.31 -2.73
C HIS A 2 44.79 12.52 -4.02
N ALA A 3 44.18 11.34 -3.93
CA ALA A 3 43.50 10.71 -5.06
C ALA A 3 42.03 10.51 -4.64
N ALA A 4 41.20 11.42 -5.12
CA ALA A 4 39.75 11.39 -4.95
C ALA A 4 39.15 10.47 -6.02
N ASN A 5 38.59 9.33 -5.60
CA ASN A 5 37.71 8.54 -6.46
C ASN A 5 36.32 9.20 -6.44
N LYS A 6 36.06 10.01 -7.48
CA LYS A 6 34.72 10.46 -7.84
C LYS A 6 33.93 9.27 -8.35
N VAL A 7 33.01 8.76 -7.54
CA VAL A 7 31.93 7.89 -8.03
C VAL A 7 30.81 8.80 -8.51
N VAL A 8 30.55 8.72 -9.82
CA VAL A 8 29.48 9.43 -10.51
C VAL A 8 28.15 8.73 -10.19
N PRO A 9 27.15 9.38 -9.58
CA PRO A 9 25.82 8.80 -9.48
C PRO A 9 25.17 8.81 -10.87
N VAL A 10 24.77 7.63 -11.34
CA VAL A 10 23.99 7.47 -12.57
C VAL A 10 22.61 8.08 -12.32
N ALA A 11 22.39 9.24 -12.94
CA ALA A 11 21.13 9.96 -12.92
C ALA A 11 20.03 9.15 -13.64
N TRP A 12 19.15 8.51 -12.87
CA TRP A 12 17.82 8.14 -13.36
C TRP A 12 16.89 9.35 -13.27
N SER A 13 17.10 10.29 -14.18
CA SER A 13 16.11 11.33 -14.44
C SER A 13 16.06 11.61 -15.93
N GLN A 14 14.87 11.43 -16.50
CA GLN A 14 14.32 12.01 -17.74
C GLN A 14 13.68 10.97 -18.66
N PHE A 15 12.50 10.49 -18.24
CA PHE A 15 11.38 10.37 -19.17
C PHE A 15 10.17 11.06 -18.52
N ARG A 16 10.04 12.38 -18.74
CA ARG A 16 8.80 13.11 -18.47
C ARG A 16 7.79 12.70 -19.54
N PHE A 17 6.87 11.81 -19.22
CA PHE A 17 5.60 11.74 -19.95
C PHE A 17 4.70 12.85 -19.42
N TYR A 18 4.58 13.94 -20.19
CA TYR A 18 3.47 14.86 -20.04
C TYR A 18 2.20 14.16 -20.52
N SER A 19 1.46 13.54 -19.61
CA SER A 19 0.10 13.09 -19.86
C SER A 19 -0.84 14.28 -19.75
N TYR A 20 -1.14 14.91 -20.90
CA TYR A 20 -2.28 15.81 -21.01
C TYR A 20 -3.58 15.04 -20.76
N PRO A 21 -4.55 15.59 -20.01
CA PRO A 21 -5.88 15.04 -19.95
C PRO A 21 -6.60 15.49 -21.23
N SER A 22 -6.71 14.63 -22.23
CA SER A 22 -7.64 14.88 -23.32
C SER A 22 -8.48 13.67 -23.64
N ARG A 23 -9.74 14.00 -23.91
CA ARG A 23 -10.91 13.15 -24.00
C ARG A 23 -10.76 12.14 -25.15
N SER A 24 -11.21 10.92 -24.87
CA SER A 24 -11.68 9.94 -25.87
C SER A 24 -10.60 9.33 -26.78
N ILE A 25 -10.65 8.00 -26.92
CA ILE A 25 -9.79 7.14 -27.79
C ILE A 25 -8.51 6.63 -27.08
N GLY A 26 -8.69 5.87 -25.99
CA GLY A 26 -7.62 5.08 -25.34
C GLY A 26 -7.49 3.63 -25.84
N LEU A 27 -8.33 3.17 -26.77
CA LEU A 27 -8.39 1.76 -27.20
C LEU A 27 -7.53 1.42 -28.42
N LEU A 28 -6.92 2.40 -29.09
CA LEU A 28 -6.08 2.18 -30.29
C LEU A 28 -4.57 2.25 -30.02
N CYS A 29 -4.13 2.78 -28.88
CA CYS A 29 -2.70 2.97 -28.60
C CYS A 29 -2.01 1.73 -28.02
N THR A 30 -2.73 0.80 -27.39
CA THR A 30 -2.14 -0.42 -26.80
C THR A 30 -1.59 -1.39 -27.85
N ALA A 31 -2.14 -1.41 -29.07
CA ALA A 31 -1.60 -2.21 -30.17
C ALA A 31 -0.22 -1.73 -30.66
N SER A 32 0.12 -0.44 -30.47
CA SER A 32 1.39 0.13 -30.93
C SER A 32 2.55 -0.11 -29.95
N VAL A 33 2.24 -0.28 -28.66
CA VAL A 33 3.25 -0.50 -27.61
C VAL A 33 3.73 -1.96 -27.61
N SER A 34 2.85 -2.92 -27.88
CA SER A 34 3.22 -4.33 -28.02
C SER A 34 4.19 -4.61 -29.19
N ALA A 35 4.15 -3.80 -30.25
CA ALA A 35 5.07 -3.95 -31.38
C ALA A 35 6.51 -3.46 -31.09
N ARG A 36 6.69 -2.51 -30.15
CA ARG A 36 8.02 -1.99 -29.78
C ARG A 36 8.73 -2.88 -28.75
N TYR A 37 8.00 -3.49 -27.82
CA TYR A 37 8.60 -4.41 -26.85
C TYR A 37 9.10 -5.71 -27.47
N LEU A 38 8.45 -6.20 -28.54
CA LEU A 38 8.91 -7.38 -29.29
C LEU A 38 10.16 -7.13 -30.15
N CYS A 39 10.52 -5.87 -30.45
CA CYS A 39 11.73 -5.55 -31.22
C CYS A 39 12.97 -5.28 -30.36
N SER A 40 12.84 -5.11 -29.04
CA SER A 40 13.98 -4.77 -28.16
C SER A 40 14.69 -5.97 -27.54
N ALA A 41 14.18 -7.20 -27.71
CA ALA A 41 14.71 -8.40 -27.06
C ALA A 41 15.62 -9.27 -27.93
N THR A 42 16.04 -8.81 -29.12
CA THR A 42 16.96 -9.58 -29.99
C THR A 42 18.13 -8.74 -30.45
N GLY A 43 19.07 -8.53 -29.53
CA GLY A 43 20.40 -8.02 -29.82
C GLY A 43 21.39 -9.14 -30.14
N SER A 44 21.75 -9.24 -31.42
CA SER A 44 23.06 -9.71 -31.92
C SER A 44 23.41 -11.21 -31.89
N VAL A 45 23.08 -11.91 -32.97
CA VAL A 45 24.04 -12.77 -33.69
C VAL A 45 23.79 -12.58 -35.20
N SER A 46 24.68 -11.83 -35.84
CA SER A 46 24.72 -11.67 -37.29
C SER A 46 25.81 -12.58 -37.83
N THR A 47 25.42 -13.64 -38.57
CA THR A 47 26.19 -14.16 -39.69
C THR A 47 25.34 -15.12 -40.51
N TYR A 48 25.16 -14.76 -41.79
CA TYR A 48 24.90 -15.61 -42.95
C TYR A 48 23.85 -16.73 -42.81
N LEU A 49 22.66 -16.48 -43.38
CA LEU A 49 21.99 -17.44 -44.25
C LEU A 49 20.96 -16.70 -45.11
N HIS A 50 21.30 -16.57 -46.40
CA HIS A 50 20.44 -16.05 -47.44
C HIS A 50 19.39 -17.13 -47.76
N ASN A 51 18.21 -17.08 -47.16
CA ASN A 51 17.10 -17.91 -47.61
C ASN A 51 15.73 -17.24 -47.41
N GLN A 52 14.92 -17.37 -48.45
CA GLN A 52 13.68 -16.63 -48.72
C GLN A 52 12.68 -16.71 -47.57
N ARG A 53 12.35 -15.57 -46.95
CA ARG A 53 11.14 -15.42 -46.12
C ARG A 53 10.09 -14.66 -46.92
N PRO A 54 8.88 -15.21 -47.13
CA PRO A 54 7.81 -14.47 -47.81
C PRO A 54 7.41 -13.28 -46.95
N SER A 55 7.42 -12.11 -47.57
CA SER A 55 7.14 -10.80 -47.00
C SER A 55 5.79 -10.75 -46.29
N SER A 56 5.82 -10.57 -44.96
CA SER A 56 4.66 -10.32 -44.08
C SER A 56 3.75 -9.18 -44.56
N ARG A 57 4.29 -8.24 -45.36
CA ARG A 57 3.56 -7.13 -45.98
C ARG A 57 2.44 -7.56 -46.93
N CYS A 58 2.53 -8.74 -47.56
CA CYS A 58 1.49 -9.22 -48.49
C CYS A 58 0.22 -9.70 -47.77
N ARG A 59 0.33 -10.22 -46.54
CA ARG A 59 -0.82 -10.75 -45.78
C ARG A 59 -1.73 -9.66 -45.25
N PHE A 60 -1.16 -8.55 -44.76
CA PHE A 60 -1.92 -7.41 -44.26
C PHE A 60 -2.74 -6.71 -45.36
N ARG A 61 -2.17 -6.58 -46.56
CA ARG A 61 -2.85 -5.93 -47.68
C ARG A 61 -4.08 -6.75 -48.13
N GLY A 62 -3.96 -8.08 -48.20
CA GLY A 62 -5.08 -8.97 -48.52
C GLY A 62 -6.17 -8.98 -47.45
N ALA A 63 -5.80 -9.03 -46.17
CA ALA A 63 -6.76 -8.98 -45.06
C ALA A 63 -7.52 -7.64 -45.01
N TRP A 64 -6.83 -6.52 -45.25
CA TRP A 64 -7.44 -5.19 -45.28
C TRP A 64 -8.44 -5.02 -46.42
N LEU A 65 -8.10 -5.51 -47.62
CA LEU A 65 -9.02 -5.48 -48.77
C LEU A 65 -10.27 -6.32 -48.51
N ARG A 66 -10.12 -7.52 -47.91
CA ARG A 66 -11.26 -8.37 -47.50
C ARG A 66 -12.12 -7.72 -46.43
N PHE A 67 -11.53 -7.02 -45.47
CA PHE A 67 -12.28 -6.27 -44.45
C PHE A 67 -13.05 -5.10 -45.07
N ARG A 68 -12.44 -4.34 -45.99
CA ARG A 68 -13.12 -3.23 -46.68
C ARG A 68 -14.33 -3.68 -47.48
N SER A 69 -14.27 -4.86 -48.11
CA SER A 69 -15.38 -5.43 -48.89
C SER A 69 -16.50 -6.06 -48.06
N GLN A 70 -16.39 -6.12 -46.73
CA GLN A 70 -17.46 -6.62 -45.86
C GLN A 70 -18.62 -5.63 -45.72
N SER A 71 -19.83 -6.15 -45.51
CA SER A 71 -20.99 -5.36 -45.08
C SER A 71 -20.76 -4.74 -43.70
N PHE A 72 -21.48 -3.66 -43.40
CA PHE A 72 -21.35 -2.93 -42.13
C PHE A 72 -21.51 -3.84 -40.90
N ALA A 73 -22.54 -4.69 -40.88
CA ALA A 73 -22.76 -5.65 -39.79
C ALA A 73 -21.57 -6.61 -39.60
N ARG A 74 -21.01 -7.14 -40.69
CA ARG A 74 -19.83 -8.02 -40.63
C ARG A 74 -18.58 -7.29 -40.14
N LYS A 75 -18.42 -6.00 -40.47
CA LYS A 75 -17.34 -5.17 -39.94
C LYS A 75 -17.48 -4.99 -38.43
N CYS A 76 -18.68 -4.67 -37.94
CA CYS A 76 -18.96 -4.56 -36.51
C CYS A 76 -18.66 -5.86 -35.77
N VAL A 77 -19.13 -7.00 -36.28
CA VAL A 77 -18.83 -8.33 -35.70
C VAL A 77 -17.34 -8.60 -35.70
N THR A 78 -16.64 -8.35 -36.81
CA THR A 78 -15.19 -8.58 -36.91
C THR A 78 -14.42 -7.71 -35.90
N ILE A 79 -14.76 -6.42 -35.77
CA ILE A 79 -14.15 -5.52 -34.78
C ILE A 79 -14.43 -6.01 -33.36
N ALA A 80 -15.68 -6.36 -33.05
CA ALA A 80 -16.07 -6.86 -31.74
C ALA A 80 -15.33 -8.16 -31.40
N SER A 81 -15.25 -9.12 -32.32
CA SER A 81 -14.50 -10.36 -32.12
C SER A 81 -13.01 -10.12 -31.92
N MET A 82 -12.40 -9.20 -32.68
CA MET A 82 -10.98 -8.84 -32.50
C MET A 82 -10.72 -8.18 -31.15
N LEU A 83 -11.61 -7.29 -30.69
CA LEU A 83 -11.54 -6.70 -29.36
C LEU A 83 -11.68 -7.77 -28.27
N CYS A 84 -12.67 -8.65 -28.37
CA CYS A 84 -12.84 -9.75 -27.41
C CYS A 84 -11.63 -10.67 -27.36
N LEU A 85 -11.10 -11.10 -28.52
CA LEU A 85 -9.90 -11.94 -28.59
C LEU A 85 -8.67 -11.24 -28.01
N SER A 86 -8.50 -9.94 -28.27
CA SER A 86 -7.43 -9.15 -27.68
C SER A 86 -7.56 -9.04 -26.16
N CYS A 87 -8.78 -8.82 -25.65
CA CYS A 87 -9.04 -8.78 -24.21
C CYS A 87 -8.77 -10.14 -23.55
N CYS A 88 -9.27 -11.23 -24.13
CA CYS A 88 -9.01 -12.59 -23.63
C CYS A 88 -7.51 -12.92 -23.66
N GLY A 89 -6.82 -12.59 -24.76
CA GLY A 89 -5.37 -12.78 -24.88
C GLY A 89 -4.58 -11.98 -23.85
N TYR A 90 -4.99 -10.74 -23.57
CA TYR A 90 -4.39 -9.91 -22.53
C TYR A 90 -4.56 -10.51 -21.13
N VAL A 91 -5.77 -10.96 -20.79
CA VAL A 91 -6.05 -11.58 -19.49
C VAL A 91 -5.24 -12.87 -19.34
N LEU A 92 -5.22 -13.73 -20.35
CA LEU A 92 -4.42 -14.98 -20.32
C LEU A 92 -2.93 -14.69 -20.17
N LEU A 93 -2.39 -13.72 -20.92
CA LEU A 93 -0.99 -13.31 -20.80
C LEU A 93 -0.69 -12.79 -19.39
N SER A 94 -1.56 -11.94 -18.85
CA SER A 94 -1.39 -11.36 -17.52
C SER A 94 -1.44 -12.43 -16.43
N VAL A 95 -2.34 -13.42 -16.53
CA VAL A 95 -2.40 -14.55 -15.60
C VAL A 95 -1.12 -15.40 -15.71
N ALA A 96 -0.64 -15.69 -16.92
CA ALA A 96 0.61 -16.42 -17.11
C ALA A 96 1.81 -15.68 -16.50
N VAL A 97 1.91 -14.37 -16.73
CA VAL A 97 2.97 -13.53 -16.16
C VAL A 97 2.82 -13.41 -14.64
N PHE A 98 1.60 -13.27 -14.11
CA PHE A 98 1.33 -13.23 -12.66
C PHE A 98 1.90 -14.47 -11.97
N LEU A 99 1.57 -15.66 -12.49
CA LEU A 99 2.06 -16.93 -11.96
C LEU A 99 3.58 -17.04 -12.03
N GLN A 100 4.20 -16.53 -13.10
CA GLN A 100 5.66 -16.54 -13.25
C GLN A 100 6.36 -15.52 -12.32
N ARG A 101 5.79 -14.32 -12.18
CA ARG A 101 6.40 -13.17 -11.48
C ARG A 101 6.25 -13.21 -9.97
N GLN A 102 5.35 -14.01 -9.43
CA GLN A 102 5.19 -14.13 -7.98
C GLN A 102 6.53 -14.48 -7.29
N SER A 103 7.33 -15.35 -7.91
CA SER A 103 8.70 -15.66 -7.46
C SER A 103 9.67 -14.47 -7.51
N THR A 104 9.55 -13.59 -8.51
CA THR A 104 10.39 -12.38 -8.64
C THR A 104 10.00 -11.32 -7.60
N VAL A 105 8.72 -11.17 -7.31
CA VAL A 105 8.23 -10.27 -6.24
C VAL A 105 8.75 -10.73 -4.88
N ASP A 106 8.78 -12.05 -4.66
CA ASP A 106 9.41 -12.62 -3.48
C ASP A 106 10.92 -12.29 -3.40
N GLN A 107 11.62 -12.15 -4.54
CA GLN A 107 13.02 -11.71 -4.57
C GLN A 107 13.19 -10.21 -4.27
N VAL A 108 12.25 -9.34 -4.65
CA VAL A 108 12.37 -7.87 -4.46
C VAL A 108 12.45 -7.46 -2.99
N PHE A 109 11.82 -8.21 -2.08
CA PHE A 109 12.00 -7.99 -0.64
C PHE A 109 12.91 -9.03 0.02
N GLN A 110 13.84 -9.61 -0.73
CA GLN A 110 15.08 -10.07 -0.12
C GLN A 110 15.90 -8.82 0.27
N ALA A 111 16.78 -8.96 1.26
CA ALA A 111 17.69 -7.90 1.66
C ALA A 111 18.72 -7.66 0.53
N GLN A 112 18.30 -7.01 -0.56
CA GLN A 112 19.21 -6.41 -1.52
C GLN A 112 19.61 -5.03 -0.99
N GLU A 113 20.86 -4.64 -1.28
CA GLU A 113 21.51 -3.42 -0.77
C GLU A 113 20.71 -2.13 -1.01
N ASP A 114 19.79 -2.12 -2.00
CA ASP A 114 19.01 -0.95 -2.40
C ASP A 114 17.82 -0.62 -1.47
N HIS A 115 17.34 -1.58 -0.66
CA HIS A 115 16.23 -1.35 0.28
C HIS A 115 16.45 -2.10 1.60
N PRO A 116 16.96 -1.44 2.66
CA PRO A 116 17.17 -2.09 3.94
C PRO A 116 15.84 -2.56 4.53
N ILE A 117 15.85 -3.77 5.06
CA ILE A 117 14.73 -4.33 5.81
C ILE A 117 14.95 -4.01 7.29
N GLU A 118 14.06 -3.23 7.88
CA GLU A 118 14.13 -2.83 9.28
C GLU A 118 13.35 -3.79 10.19
N ASP A 119 13.73 -3.83 11.48
CA ASP A 119 12.98 -4.56 12.49
C ASP A 119 11.76 -3.73 12.95
N TRP A 120 10.60 -4.38 13.09
CA TRP A 120 9.40 -3.75 13.64
C TRP A 120 9.65 -3.05 14.98
N ALA A 121 10.49 -3.61 15.84
CA ALA A 121 10.83 -3.02 17.13
C ALA A 121 11.50 -1.62 17.00
N LEU A 122 12.18 -1.37 15.88
CA LEU A 122 12.80 -0.08 15.56
C LEU A 122 11.83 0.85 14.84
N VAL A 123 10.94 0.29 14.01
CA VAL A 123 9.99 1.07 13.19
C VAL A 123 8.79 1.55 14.01
N GLU A 124 8.17 0.68 14.81
CA GLU A 124 6.95 0.99 15.57
C GLU A 124 7.05 2.27 16.42
N PRO A 125 8.13 2.51 17.19
CA PRO A 125 8.28 3.73 17.98
C PRO A 125 8.38 5.01 17.14
N THR A 126 8.74 4.88 15.86
CA THR A 126 8.90 6.03 14.95
C THR A 126 7.61 6.38 14.22
N LEU A 127 6.60 5.51 14.24
CA LEU A 127 5.33 5.71 13.54
C LEU A 127 4.60 6.95 14.05
N ARG A 128 3.97 7.66 13.12
CA ARG A 128 3.23 8.91 13.34
C ARG A 128 1.83 8.80 12.77
N GLU A 129 0.92 9.65 13.25
CA GLU A 129 -0.39 9.77 12.63
C GLU A 129 -0.22 10.03 11.12
N GLY A 130 -1.10 9.44 10.31
CA GLY A 130 -1.07 9.57 8.85
C GLY A 130 -0.05 8.70 8.12
N ASP A 131 0.88 8.02 8.81
CA ASP A 131 1.76 7.06 8.13
C ASP A 131 0.93 5.92 7.53
N ILE A 132 1.26 5.50 6.31
CA ILE A 132 0.58 4.43 5.59
C ILE A 132 1.30 3.12 5.87
N VAL A 133 0.55 2.08 6.21
CA VAL A 133 1.04 0.71 6.37
C VAL A 133 0.55 -0.13 5.20
N LEU A 134 1.47 -0.61 4.38
CA LEU A 134 1.22 -1.47 3.23
C LEU A 134 1.51 -2.92 3.60
N MET A 135 0.60 -3.81 3.22
CA MET A 135 0.62 -5.19 3.68
C MET A 135 0.48 -6.18 2.52
N MET A 136 1.37 -7.17 2.49
CA MET A 136 1.36 -8.28 1.53
C MET A 136 0.68 -9.49 2.17
N GLY A 137 -0.61 -9.64 1.89
CA GLY A 137 -1.41 -10.73 2.43
C GLY A 137 -1.13 -12.07 1.73
N THR A 138 -1.25 -13.16 2.48
CA THR A 138 -1.02 -14.54 1.99
C THR A 138 -2.30 -15.29 1.66
N GLY A 139 -3.44 -14.68 1.95
CA GLY A 139 -4.76 -15.28 1.79
C GLY A 139 -5.22 -15.40 0.33
N PRO A 140 -6.25 -16.21 0.06
CA PRO A 140 -6.88 -16.29 -1.26
C PRO A 140 -7.45 -14.95 -1.72
N VAL A 141 -8.05 -14.18 -0.81
CA VAL A 141 -8.57 -12.83 -1.10
C VAL A 141 -7.44 -11.88 -1.49
N SER A 142 -6.36 -11.86 -0.70
CA SER A 142 -5.15 -11.07 -0.99
C SER A 142 -4.56 -11.39 -2.36
N THR A 143 -4.50 -12.68 -2.71
CA THR A 143 -4.00 -13.14 -4.03
C THR A 143 -4.91 -12.66 -5.17
N LYS A 144 -6.24 -12.73 -5.00
CA LYS A 144 -7.20 -12.22 -5.98
C LYS A 144 -7.06 -10.71 -6.16
N ILE A 145 -6.89 -9.97 -5.07
CA ILE A 145 -6.67 -8.52 -5.10
C ILE A 145 -5.38 -8.21 -5.88
N ALA A 146 -4.24 -8.85 -5.55
CA ALA A 146 -2.98 -8.64 -6.25
C ALA A 146 -3.06 -9.00 -7.73
N ALA A 147 -3.71 -10.12 -8.09
CA ALA A 147 -3.91 -10.51 -9.49
C ALA A 147 -4.76 -9.49 -10.25
N ALA A 148 -5.82 -8.98 -9.64
CA ALA A 148 -6.68 -7.98 -10.25
C ALA A 148 -5.97 -6.63 -10.42
N GLN A 149 -5.21 -6.19 -9.42
CA GLN A 149 -4.37 -4.99 -9.52
C GLN A 149 -3.31 -5.13 -10.61
N PHE A 150 -2.70 -6.31 -10.75
CA PHE A 150 -1.71 -6.60 -11.80
C PHE A 150 -2.33 -6.54 -13.20
N LEU A 151 -3.50 -7.17 -13.38
CA LEU A 151 -4.29 -7.09 -14.60
C LEU A 151 -4.66 -5.64 -14.94
N TYR A 152 -5.09 -4.87 -13.94
CA TYR A 152 -5.54 -3.49 -14.13
C TYR A 152 -4.39 -2.53 -14.45
N SER A 153 -3.28 -2.67 -13.75
CA SER A 153 -2.13 -1.76 -13.85
C SER A 153 -1.37 -1.84 -15.18
N GLY A 154 -1.75 -2.76 -16.08
CA GLY A 154 -0.97 -3.01 -17.30
C GLY A 154 0.23 -3.92 -17.05
N MET A 155 0.12 -4.87 -16.12
CA MET A 155 1.20 -5.78 -15.70
C MET A 155 2.37 -5.07 -15.01
N ARG A 156 2.11 -4.01 -14.21
CA ARG A 156 3.17 -3.38 -13.39
C ARG A 156 3.55 -4.31 -12.24
N ALA A 157 4.85 -4.56 -12.06
CA ALA A 157 5.34 -5.48 -11.03
C ALA A 157 4.99 -5.03 -9.60
N SER A 158 4.98 -3.73 -9.34
CA SER A 158 4.57 -3.10 -8.07
C SER A 158 3.14 -3.44 -7.64
N ALA A 159 2.23 -3.72 -8.59
CA ALA A 159 0.86 -4.14 -8.30
C ALA A 159 0.74 -5.54 -7.69
N LEU A 160 1.85 -6.29 -7.63
CA LEU A 160 1.92 -7.59 -6.95
C LEU A 160 2.34 -7.47 -5.48
N HIS A 161 2.79 -6.29 -5.05
CA HIS A 161 3.46 -6.13 -3.75
C HIS A 161 2.46 -6.09 -2.59
N TYR A 162 1.36 -5.36 -2.74
CA TYR A 162 0.49 -5.03 -1.61
C TYR A 162 -0.96 -5.30 -1.95
N SER A 163 -1.59 -6.14 -1.13
CA SER A 163 -3.00 -6.48 -1.26
C SER A 163 -3.89 -5.75 -0.26
N HIS A 164 -3.30 -5.12 0.75
CA HIS A 164 -4.02 -4.43 1.82
C HIS A 164 -3.25 -3.18 2.27
N VAL A 165 -3.99 -2.20 2.76
CA VAL A 165 -3.46 -0.92 3.22
C VAL A 165 -4.22 -0.42 4.45
N ALA A 166 -3.49 0.19 5.37
CA ALA A 166 -4.01 0.84 6.56
C ALA A 166 -3.31 2.17 6.79
N VAL A 167 -3.85 2.99 7.70
CA VAL A 167 -3.22 4.25 8.12
C VAL A 167 -3.05 4.28 9.63
N VAL A 168 -1.90 4.72 10.10
CA VAL A 168 -1.64 4.94 11.52
C VAL A 168 -2.46 6.15 11.97
N VAL A 169 -3.29 5.94 12.99
CA VAL A 169 -4.14 7.01 13.56
C VAL A 169 -3.67 7.45 14.93
N GLU A 170 -2.95 6.59 15.66
CA GLU A 170 -2.31 6.95 16.93
C GLU A 170 -0.91 6.32 17.00
N PRO A 171 0.12 7.08 17.39
CA PRO A 171 1.46 6.54 17.57
C PRO A 171 1.55 5.63 18.81
N ALA A 172 2.58 4.79 18.86
CA ALA A 172 2.84 3.93 20.01
C ALA A 172 3.05 4.74 21.29
N GLN A 173 2.51 4.24 22.41
CA GLN A 173 2.64 4.86 23.72
C GLN A 173 3.64 4.10 24.59
N PHE A 174 4.62 4.83 25.11
CA PHE A 174 5.65 4.30 25.99
C PHE A 174 5.49 4.90 27.39
N GLU A 175 5.69 4.10 28.44
CA GLU A 175 5.76 4.60 29.80
C GLU A 175 6.91 5.62 29.88
N ARG A 176 6.58 6.88 30.19
CA ARG A 176 7.58 7.80 30.71
C ARG A 176 7.90 7.32 32.11
N TRP A 177 9.07 6.73 32.29
CA TRP A 177 9.63 6.61 33.63
C TRP A 177 9.70 8.04 34.19
N PRO A 178 9.08 8.35 35.32
CA PRO A 178 9.40 9.58 36.00
C PRO A 178 10.89 9.46 36.31
N LEU A 179 11.71 10.31 35.69
CA LEU A 179 13.02 10.61 36.23
C LEU A 179 12.72 11.12 37.63
N ARG A 180 12.83 10.24 38.63
CA ARG A 180 12.98 10.65 40.01
C ARG A 180 14.22 11.52 39.96
N GLN A 181 13.99 12.82 39.92
CA GLN A 181 15.00 13.82 40.18
C GLN A 181 15.47 13.44 41.57
N ALA A 182 16.60 12.73 41.65
CA ALA A 182 17.30 12.54 42.90
C ALA A 182 17.68 13.96 43.30
N SER A 183 16.87 14.56 44.18
CA SER A 183 17.22 15.79 44.86
C SER A 183 18.54 15.52 45.58
N PRO A 184 19.64 16.17 45.20
CA PRO A 184 20.80 16.19 46.06
C PRO A 184 20.43 17.07 47.27
N PHE A 185 21.01 16.74 48.43
CA PHE A 185 20.76 17.34 49.75
C PHE A 185 19.71 16.64 50.62
N ALA A 186 20.07 15.43 51.06
CA ALA A 186 20.01 15.13 52.47
C ALA A 186 21.36 15.50 53.11
N ALA A 187 21.38 16.54 53.94
CA ALA A 187 22.40 16.74 54.96
C ALA A 187 21.76 17.52 56.13
N GLY A 188 21.42 16.80 57.20
CA GLY A 188 20.97 17.36 58.48
C GLY A 188 19.72 16.68 59.03
N GLY A 189 19.86 15.55 59.74
CA GLY A 189 18.83 15.06 60.68
C GLY A 189 18.93 15.79 62.04
N PRO A 190 18.37 15.26 63.14
CA PRO A 190 17.25 14.31 63.29
C PRO A 190 16.21 14.77 64.38
N ILE A 191 15.27 13.87 64.70
CA ILE A 191 14.55 13.67 65.99
C ILE A 191 13.02 13.93 65.98
N GLY A 192 12.28 12.90 66.39
CA GLY A 192 10.91 12.97 66.93
C GLY A 192 9.92 11.96 66.28
N SER A 193 10.01 10.66 66.56
CA SER A 193 9.01 9.89 67.36
C SER A 193 7.56 10.39 67.22
N SER A 194 6.55 9.60 66.80
CA SER A 194 6.04 8.42 67.53
C SER A 194 4.90 7.74 66.75
N SER A 195 4.72 6.43 66.98
CA SER A 195 3.45 5.67 66.97
C SER A 195 2.69 5.51 65.65
N SER A 196 2.05 4.40 65.29
CA SER A 196 1.90 3.04 65.81
C SER A 196 0.91 2.38 64.85
N ASN A 197 1.18 1.17 64.37
CA ASN A 197 0.30 0.01 64.58
C ASN A 197 0.65 -1.15 63.64
N ALA A 198 0.70 -2.30 64.29
CA ALA A 198 0.98 -3.61 63.77
C ALA A 198 -0.25 -4.23 63.11
N ALA A 199 0.00 -5.16 62.18
CA ALA A 199 -0.71 -6.42 61.94
C ALA A 199 -0.10 -7.02 60.65
N THR A 200 0.70 -8.11 60.73
CA THR A 200 0.28 -9.51 60.48
C THR A 200 -0.49 -9.63 59.15
N ASP A 201 -0.11 -10.46 58.18
CA ASP A 201 0.14 -11.90 58.31
C ASP A 201 0.70 -12.45 56.98
N ASN A 202 1.11 -13.70 57.06
CA ASN A 202 1.91 -14.51 56.13
C ASN A 202 1.29 -14.82 54.74
N VAL A 203 2.19 -15.36 53.89
CA VAL A 203 2.04 -16.56 53.04
C VAL A 203 2.43 -16.33 51.57
N GLU A 204 3.41 -17.15 51.18
CA GLU A 204 3.90 -17.48 49.85
C GLU A 204 2.78 -17.67 48.81
N ASP A 205 2.98 -17.21 47.58
CA ASP A 205 3.02 -18.07 46.38
C ASP A 205 3.17 -17.17 45.14
N TYR A 206 4.24 -17.30 44.36
CA TYR A 206 4.30 -16.98 42.92
C TYR A 206 5.68 -17.37 42.37
N ARG A 207 5.98 -18.67 42.45
CA ARG A 207 7.02 -19.32 41.64
C ARG A 207 6.49 -19.43 40.21
N GLY A 208 6.81 -18.44 39.37
CA GLY A 208 6.43 -18.46 37.95
C GLY A 208 7.09 -17.42 37.04
N ARG A 209 8.05 -16.63 37.53
CA ARG A 209 8.82 -15.67 36.75
C ARG A 209 10.31 -15.92 36.91
N SER A 210 10.82 -16.93 36.23
CA SER A 210 12.26 -17.11 36.08
C SER A 210 12.56 -17.83 34.78
N LEU A 211 12.42 -17.11 33.65
CA LEU A 211 13.17 -17.43 32.43
C LEU A 211 13.42 -16.23 31.49
N GLU A 212 12.84 -15.04 31.76
CA GLU A 212 13.10 -13.85 30.92
C GLU A 212 14.19 -12.91 31.49
N ALA A 213 14.64 -13.12 32.73
CA ALA A 213 15.59 -12.23 33.40
C ALA A 213 17.08 -12.60 33.19
N PHE A 214 17.38 -13.77 32.62
CA PHE A 214 18.77 -14.26 32.49
C PHE A 214 19.36 -14.25 31.07
N VAL A 215 18.56 -13.94 30.03
CA VAL A 215 19.08 -13.78 28.65
C VAL A 215 19.52 -12.34 28.37
N ALA A 216 19.26 -11.39 29.28
CA ALA A 216 19.58 -9.97 29.11
C ALA A 216 20.98 -9.53 29.63
N LEU A 217 21.89 -10.47 29.90
CA LEU A 217 23.20 -10.18 30.50
C LEU A 217 24.40 -10.44 29.58
N GLY A 218 24.17 -10.49 28.25
CA GLY A 218 25.21 -10.82 27.27
C GLY A 218 25.61 -9.73 26.27
N SER A 219 24.86 -8.64 26.11
CA SER A 219 25.19 -7.62 25.10
C SER A 219 25.16 -6.20 25.68
N GLY A 220 26.33 -5.72 26.06
CA GLY A 220 26.54 -4.32 26.40
C GLY A 220 26.33 -3.44 25.17
N LYS A 221 25.12 -2.88 25.05
CA LYS A 221 24.74 -1.58 24.47
C LYS A 221 23.29 -1.64 23.99
N LEU A 222 22.36 -0.98 24.70
CA LEU A 222 21.22 -0.22 24.13
C LEU A 222 20.47 0.53 25.26
N PRO A 223 19.89 1.70 24.97
CA PRO A 223 19.42 2.67 25.94
C PRO A 223 18.14 2.18 26.62
N THR A 224 18.04 2.42 27.93
CA THR A 224 16.82 2.47 28.74
C THR A 224 15.54 2.02 28.03
N GLN A 225 15.22 0.72 28.12
CA GLN A 225 13.93 0.14 27.73
C GLN A 225 12.79 0.94 28.39
N ARG A 226 12.19 1.88 27.65
CA ARG A 226 10.89 2.44 28.03
C ARG A 226 9.88 1.31 27.88
N ARG A 227 9.23 0.93 28.97
CA ARG A 227 8.22 -0.14 28.94
C ARG A 227 7.06 0.32 28.05
N ARG A 228 6.73 -0.45 27.00
CA ARG A 228 5.65 -0.14 26.06
C ARG A 228 4.32 -0.25 26.80
N LYS A 229 3.50 0.81 26.78
CA LYS A 229 2.14 0.81 27.35
C LYS A 229 1.12 0.32 26.33
N ARG A 230 1.28 0.74 25.06
CA ARG A 230 0.38 0.41 23.95
C ARG A 230 1.12 0.51 22.62
N GLY A 231 0.84 -0.40 21.68
CA GLY A 231 1.37 -0.32 20.32
C GLY A 231 0.81 0.84 19.51
N ALA A 232 1.31 1.03 18.29
CA ALA A 232 0.71 1.97 17.34
C ALA A 232 -0.68 1.48 16.93
N VAL A 233 -1.62 2.40 16.70
CA VAL A 233 -3.00 2.06 16.29
C VAL A 233 -3.18 2.40 14.83
N ILE A 234 -3.72 1.45 14.07
CA ILE A 234 -4.06 1.62 12.67
C ILE A 234 -5.57 1.59 12.46
N MET A 235 -6.03 2.36 11.48
CA MET A 235 -7.37 2.29 10.92
C MET A 235 -7.31 1.55 9.58
N GLU A 236 -8.18 0.58 9.40
CA GLU A 236 -8.26 -0.26 8.20
C GLU A 236 -9.70 -0.70 7.92
N ALA A 237 -10.02 -0.99 6.66
CA ALA A 237 -11.24 -1.70 6.27
C ALA A 237 -10.88 -3.15 5.92
N ILE A 238 -11.41 -4.13 6.64
CA ILE A 238 -11.03 -5.54 6.46
C ILE A 238 -12.13 -6.50 6.93
N ASP A 239 -12.11 -7.74 6.42
CA ASP A 239 -13.06 -8.79 6.81
C ASP A 239 -12.80 -9.30 8.23
N ASN A 240 -11.54 -9.39 8.63
CA ASN A 240 -11.06 -9.86 9.93
C ASN A 240 -11.50 -11.29 10.28
N GLU A 241 -11.71 -12.13 9.26
CA GLU A 241 -12.15 -13.51 9.44
C GLU A 241 -10.99 -14.47 9.71
N ASP A 242 -9.78 -14.09 9.31
CA ASP A 242 -8.55 -14.87 9.41
C ASP A 242 -7.84 -14.68 10.77
N ILE A 243 -7.53 -13.43 11.12
CA ILE A 243 -6.72 -13.11 12.31
C ILE A 243 -7.59 -12.96 13.57
N MET A 244 -8.87 -12.59 13.40
CA MET A 244 -9.76 -12.26 14.51
C MET A 244 -9.15 -11.20 15.45
N ALA A 245 -8.45 -10.21 14.88
CA ALA A 245 -7.75 -9.19 15.65
C ALA A 245 -8.77 -8.37 16.47
N PRO A 246 -8.63 -8.27 17.81
CA PRO A 246 -9.48 -7.43 18.61
C PRO A 246 -9.21 -5.95 18.32
N ASP A 247 -10.28 -5.15 18.28
CA ASP A 247 -10.19 -3.70 18.19
C ASP A 247 -9.59 -3.11 19.47
N VAL A 248 -9.36 -1.79 19.48
CA VAL A 248 -8.82 -1.06 20.64
C VAL A 248 -9.66 -1.15 21.92
N ASN A 249 -10.90 -1.63 21.83
CA ASN A 249 -11.80 -1.88 22.96
C ASN A 249 -11.89 -3.39 23.32
N GLY A 250 -11.09 -4.24 22.69
CA GLY A 250 -11.10 -5.69 22.89
C GLY A 250 -12.20 -6.42 22.11
N VAL A 251 -12.94 -5.73 21.23
CA VAL A 251 -14.04 -6.32 20.47
C VAL A 251 -13.56 -6.77 19.09
N VAL A 252 -13.81 -8.03 18.73
CA VAL A 252 -13.50 -8.52 17.38
C VAL A 252 -14.62 -8.12 16.42
N ARG A 253 -14.37 -7.11 15.60
CA ARG A 253 -15.28 -6.68 14.54
C ARG A 253 -14.93 -7.38 13.23
N LYS A 254 -15.93 -7.58 12.37
CA LYS A 254 -15.76 -8.26 11.08
C LYS A 254 -16.40 -7.45 9.95
N GLY A 255 -15.78 -7.49 8.78
CA GLY A 255 -16.33 -6.92 7.55
C GLY A 255 -16.59 -5.43 7.63
N CYS A 256 -15.74 -4.67 8.30
CA CYS A 256 -15.94 -3.24 8.48
C CYS A 256 -14.63 -2.48 8.70
N VAL A 257 -14.74 -1.16 8.75
CA VAL A 257 -13.67 -0.28 9.20
C VAL A 257 -13.48 -0.43 10.70
N GLN A 258 -12.25 -0.64 11.15
CA GLN A 258 -11.93 -0.83 12.57
C GLN A 258 -10.60 -0.18 12.95
N LEU A 259 -10.41 -0.02 14.26
CA LEU A 259 -9.16 0.46 14.87
C LEU A 259 -8.51 -0.71 15.60
N VAL A 260 -7.30 -1.08 15.23
CA VAL A 260 -6.57 -2.19 15.83
C VAL A 260 -5.14 -1.77 16.16
N GLU A 261 -4.54 -2.39 17.18
CA GLU A 261 -3.09 -2.26 17.36
C GLU A 261 -2.36 -2.91 16.18
N ALA A 262 -1.42 -2.17 15.58
CA ALA A 262 -0.72 -2.56 14.37
C ALA A 262 -0.07 -3.95 14.51
N SER A 263 0.54 -4.24 15.67
CA SER A 263 1.15 -5.55 15.92
C SER A 263 0.16 -6.71 15.91
N HIS A 264 -1.09 -6.50 16.36
CA HIS A 264 -2.12 -7.56 16.32
C HIS A 264 -2.51 -7.90 14.88
N ARG A 265 -2.52 -6.92 13.97
CA ARG A 265 -2.80 -7.13 12.55
C ARG A 265 -1.59 -7.69 11.80
N LEU A 266 -0.43 -7.04 11.93
CA LEU A 266 0.75 -7.34 11.12
C LEU A 266 1.33 -8.73 11.39
N PHE A 267 1.20 -9.21 12.63
CA PHE A 267 1.74 -10.51 13.06
C PHE A 267 0.63 -11.54 13.32
N GLY A 268 -0.59 -11.26 12.87
CA GLY A 268 -1.71 -12.18 13.00
C GLY A 268 -1.52 -13.45 12.18
N GLN A 269 -2.04 -14.55 12.70
CA GLN A 269 -1.91 -15.89 12.13
C GLN A 269 -3.28 -16.55 12.03
N ASP A 270 -3.42 -17.39 11.01
CA ASP A 270 -4.57 -18.27 10.79
C ASP A 270 -4.03 -19.71 10.82
N GLY A 271 -4.16 -20.37 11.97
CA GLY A 271 -3.44 -21.59 12.28
C GLY A 271 -1.92 -21.36 12.25
N ASP A 272 -1.19 -22.19 11.50
CA ASP A 272 0.27 -22.07 11.33
C ASP A 272 0.69 -21.06 10.24
N ARG A 273 -0.28 -20.44 9.55
CA ARG A 273 -0.01 -19.54 8.43
C ARG A 273 0.01 -18.09 8.90
N LEU A 274 1.10 -17.39 8.63
CA LEU A 274 1.15 -15.94 8.72
C LEU A 274 0.20 -15.31 7.70
N CYS A 275 -0.75 -14.49 8.14
CA CYS A 275 -1.70 -13.81 7.26
C CYS A 275 -1.01 -12.75 6.39
N TYR A 276 0.09 -12.18 6.88
CA TYR A 276 0.94 -11.24 6.16
C TYR A 276 2.38 -11.71 6.18
N LYS A 277 3.04 -11.69 5.01
CA LYS A 277 4.46 -12.06 4.90
C LYS A 277 5.39 -10.86 5.03
N ARG A 278 4.96 -9.71 4.50
CA ARG A 278 5.79 -8.52 4.31
C ARG A 278 4.95 -7.28 4.45
N PHE A 279 5.59 -6.23 4.92
CA PHE A 279 4.95 -4.96 5.19
C PHE A 279 5.94 -3.83 4.94
N ALA A 280 5.39 -2.69 4.54
CA ALA A 280 6.16 -1.47 4.34
C ALA A 280 5.40 -0.29 4.93
N VAL A 281 6.14 0.72 5.38
CA VAL A 281 5.58 1.96 5.88
C VAL A 281 6.00 3.11 4.99
N ARG A 282 5.07 4.01 4.71
CA ARG A 282 5.34 5.27 4.02
C ARG A 282 4.84 6.45 4.83
N ARG A 283 5.66 7.49 4.89
CA ARG A 283 5.35 8.74 5.61
C ARG A 283 5.02 9.86 4.65
N LEU A 284 4.04 10.68 4.99
CA LEU A 284 3.81 11.95 4.29
C LEU A 284 5.00 12.90 4.49
N LYS A 285 5.64 13.31 3.40
CA LYS A 285 6.65 14.36 3.36
C LYS A 285 5.97 15.71 3.17
N GLY A 286 6.49 16.76 3.82
CA GLY A 286 5.97 18.13 3.70
C GLY A 286 4.57 18.32 4.31
N PHE A 287 4.04 17.33 5.03
CA PHE A 287 2.74 17.42 5.70
C PHE A 287 2.90 17.50 7.21
N GLU A 288 2.20 18.46 7.81
CA GLU A 288 2.13 18.62 9.27
C GLU A 288 0.71 18.38 9.78
N TRP A 289 0.60 17.57 10.83
CA TRP A 289 -0.63 17.36 11.58
C TRP A 289 -0.89 18.49 12.57
N THR A 290 -1.43 19.60 12.06
CA THR A 290 -1.90 20.71 12.88
C THR A 290 -3.03 20.29 13.83
N PRO A 291 -3.29 21.01 14.93
CA PRO A 291 -4.41 20.70 15.83
C PRO A 291 -5.79 20.65 15.14
N GLN A 292 -5.98 21.42 14.06
CA GLN A 292 -7.20 21.36 13.25
C GLN A 292 -7.25 20.04 12.47
N ARG A 293 -6.18 19.65 11.78
CA ARG A 293 -6.11 18.38 11.03
C ARG A 293 -6.24 17.16 11.93
N LYS A 294 -5.68 17.19 13.14
CA LYS A 294 -5.88 16.13 14.14
C LYS A 294 -7.34 16.04 14.60
N ARG A 295 -8.06 17.17 14.68
CA ARG A 295 -9.51 17.16 14.93
C ARG A 295 -10.27 16.53 13.76
N LEU A 296 -9.95 16.90 12.53
CA LEU A 296 -10.54 16.28 11.32
C LEU A 296 -10.29 14.78 11.27
N LEU A 297 -9.06 14.32 11.56
CA LEU A 297 -8.73 12.90 11.64
C LEU A 297 -9.63 12.17 12.65
N ARG A 298 -9.81 12.71 13.85
CA ARG A 298 -10.69 12.13 14.88
C ARG A 298 -12.15 12.11 14.45
N THR A 299 -12.64 13.18 13.85
CA THR A 299 -14.00 13.25 13.30
C THR A 299 -14.20 12.16 12.25
N PHE A 300 -13.27 12.04 11.29
CA PHE A 300 -13.33 11.04 10.24
C PHE A 300 -13.34 9.61 10.81
N ILE A 301 -12.48 9.34 11.80
CA ILE A 301 -12.45 8.05 12.51
C ILE A 301 -13.81 7.74 13.14
N ASN A 302 -14.36 8.68 13.90
CA ASN A 302 -15.64 8.49 14.59
C ASN A 302 -16.81 8.25 13.63
N GLU A 303 -16.79 8.88 12.46
CA GLU A 303 -17.82 8.73 11.43
C GLU A 303 -17.69 7.43 10.62
N ASN A 304 -16.47 6.89 10.46
CA ASN A 304 -16.22 5.77 9.56
C ASN A 304 -15.96 4.45 10.28
N VAL A 305 -15.59 4.41 11.57
CA VAL A 305 -15.44 3.14 12.29
C VAL A 305 -16.80 2.42 12.34
N GLY A 306 -16.81 1.15 11.93
CA GLY A 306 -18.02 0.34 11.76
C GLY A 306 -18.64 0.43 10.37
N ARG A 307 -18.16 1.32 9.49
CA ARG A 307 -18.59 1.38 8.09
C ARG A 307 -18.34 0.02 7.40
N PRO A 308 -19.32 -0.58 6.71
CA PRO A 308 -19.16 -1.91 6.12
C PRO A 308 -18.05 -1.97 5.06
N LEU A 309 -17.31 -3.08 5.04
CA LEU A 309 -16.35 -3.39 3.98
C LEU A 309 -17.10 -3.79 2.71
N ASP A 310 -16.67 -3.26 1.56
CA ASP A 310 -17.10 -3.74 0.26
C ASP A 310 -16.54 -5.14 -0.01
N LYS A 311 -17.39 -6.17 0.14
CA LYS A 311 -17.07 -7.57 -0.13
C LYS A 311 -17.40 -8.00 -1.56
N SER A 312 -17.88 -7.09 -2.41
CA SER A 312 -18.29 -7.43 -3.76
C SER A 312 -17.08 -7.88 -4.59
N PRO A 313 -17.14 -9.06 -5.25
CA PRO A 313 -16.09 -9.45 -6.20
C PRO A 313 -16.01 -8.48 -7.40
N LEU A 314 -17.06 -7.70 -7.62
CA LEU A 314 -17.17 -6.73 -8.70
C LEU A 314 -16.44 -5.42 -8.37
N VAL A 315 -15.98 -5.22 -7.12
CA VAL A 315 -15.18 -4.03 -6.75
C VAL A 315 -13.94 -3.89 -7.64
N LEU A 316 -13.45 -4.99 -8.23
CA LEU A 316 -12.36 -4.99 -9.19
C LEU A 316 -12.67 -4.15 -10.45
N LEU A 317 -13.94 -4.04 -10.84
CA LEU A 317 -14.37 -3.19 -11.95
C LEU A 317 -14.18 -1.71 -11.64
N SER A 318 -14.20 -1.33 -10.36
CA SER A 318 -14.01 0.07 -9.96
C SER A 318 -12.60 0.55 -10.29
N TYR A 319 -11.62 -0.35 -10.29
CA TYR A 319 -10.28 -0.04 -10.74
C TYR A 319 -10.30 0.30 -12.24
N LEU A 320 -11.02 -0.45 -13.08
CA LEU A 320 -11.18 -0.11 -14.51
C LEU A 320 -11.87 1.23 -14.72
N HIS A 321 -13.06 1.39 -14.16
CA HIS A 321 -13.80 2.63 -14.18
C HIS A 321 -14.89 2.62 -13.10
N PRO A 322 -15.10 3.70 -12.34
CA PRO A 322 -16.02 3.77 -11.21
C PRO A 322 -17.46 3.55 -11.68
N GLN A 323 -17.83 4.12 -12.84
CA GLN A 323 -19.16 3.90 -13.41
C GLN A 323 -19.41 2.43 -13.79
N LEU A 324 -18.38 1.64 -14.16
CA LEU A 324 -18.58 0.22 -14.45
C LEU A 324 -18.98 -0.52 -13.19
N TYR A 325 -18.40 -0.16 -12.05
CA TYR A 325 -18.77 -0.72 -10.77
C TYR A 325 -20.14 -0.21 -10.28
N GLU A 326 -20.45 1.06 -10.50
CA GLU A 326 -21.78 1.61 -10.17
C GLU A 326 -22.88 0.95 -11.02
N TRP A 327 -22.63 0.69 -12.31
CA TRP A 327 -23.59 0.05 -13.22
C TRP A 327 -23.95 -1.38 -12.83
N THR A 328 -23.10 -2.09 -12.07
CA THR A 328 -23.47 -3.42 -11.60
C THR A 328 -24.56 -3.36 -10.52
N GLY A 329 -24.87 -2.17 -9.99
CA GLY A 329 -25.78 -2.01 -8.86
C GLY A 329 -25.25 -2.63 -7.57
N SER A 330 -24.01 -3.13 -7.55
CA SER A 330 -23.43 -3.79 -6.38
C SER A 330 -23.32 -2.83 -5.19
N ARG A 331 -23.22 -1.53 -5.46
CA ARG A 331 -23.16 -0.48 -4.46
C ARG A 331 -24.54 0.00 -3.98
N ALA A 332 -25.61 -0.79 -4.12
CA ALA A 332 -27.00 -0.35 -3.91
C ALA A 332 -27.29 0.34 -2.56
N LEU A 333 -26.46 0.16 -1.52
CA LEU A 333 -26.58 0.82 -0.23
C LEU A 333 -25.58 1.98 0.01
N GLY A 334 -24.64 2.22 -0.91
CA GLY A 334 -23.75 3.40 -0.95
C GLY A 334 -22.72 3.55 0.18
N THR A 335 -22.86 2.81 1.28
CA THR A 335 -22.05 3.00 2.49
C THR A 335 -20.85 2.07 2.59
N GLU A 336 -20.71 1.09 1.69
CA GLU A 336 -19.56 0.18 1.69
C GLU A 336 -18.27 0.88 1.22
N VAL A 337 -17.12 0.38 1.68
CA VAL A 337 -15.81 0.94 1.38
C VAL A 337 -14.73 -0.13 1.24
N SER A 338 -13.79 0.05 0.33
CA SER A 338 -12.58 -0.80 0.24
C SER A 338 -11.43 -0.27 1.10
N CYS A 339 -10.42 -1.09 1.36
CA CYS A 339 -9.24 -0.67 2.14
C CYS A 339 -8.48 0.50 1.50
N GLY A 340 -8.35 0.54 0.17
CA GLY A 340 -7.71 1.67 -0.51
C GLY A 340 -8.59 2.92 -0.54
N GLU A 341 -9.90 2.75 -0.67
CA GLU A 341 -10.86 3.85 -0.72
C GLU A 341 -10.92 4.62 0.59
N ILE A 342 -10.97 3.94 1.75
CA ILE A 342 -11.08 4.62 3.05
C ILE A 342 -9.86 5.50 3.35
N ILE A 343 -8.66 5.11 2.90
CA ILE A 343 -7.44 5.90 3.05
C ILE A 343 -7.44 7.11 2.12
N ALA A 344 -7.89 6.93 0.87
CA ALA A 344 -8.03 8.04 -0.06
C ALA A 344 -9.08 9.07 0.43
N ASP A 345 -10.21 8.60 0.97
CA ASP A 345 -11.24 9.45 1.57
C ASP A 345 -10.71 10.23 2.77
N LEU A 346 -9.97 9.58 3.68
CA LEU A 346 -9.33 10.25 4.81
C LEU A 346 -8.40 11.37 4.33
N TYR A 347 -7.55 11.08 3.34
CA TYR A 347 -6.58 12.04 2.83
C TYR A 347 -7.23 13.20 2.08
N LYS A 348 -8.35 12.97 1.38
CA LYS A 348 -9.19 14.06 0.84
C LYS A 348 -9.77 14.90 1.97
N TYR A 349 -10.36 14.26 2.97
CA TYR A 349 -10.99 14.93 4.11
C TYR A 349 -10.01 15.80 4.93
N CYS A 350 -8.75 15.36 5.06
CA CYS A 350 -7.70 16.08 5.77
C CYS A 350 -6.92 17.09 4.90
N GLY A 351 -7.27 17.25 3.62
CA GLY A 351 -6.59 18.16 2.69
C GLY A 351 -5.17 17.74 2.32
N VAL A 352 -4.88 16.43 2.39
CA VAL A 352 -3.62 15.82 1.91
C VAL A 352 -3.67 15.67 0.38
N ILE A 353 -4.81 15.25 -0.15
CA ILE A 353 -5.09 15.19 -1.59
C ILE A 353 -5.72 16.51 -2.02
N ARG A 354 -5.18 17.09 -3.10
CA ARG A 354 -5.60 18.37 -3.67
C ARG A 354 -6.95 18.26 -4.38
N GLN A 355 -7.79 19.26 -4.16
CA GLN A 355 -8.94 19.53 -5.01
C GLN A 355 -8.53 20.49 -6.14
N ARG A 356 -9.05 20.25 -7.35
CA ARG A 356 -8.84 21.09 -8.53
C ARG A 356 -10.12 21.84 -8.85
N SER A 357 -10.01 23.07 -9.36
CA SER A 357 -11.14 23.77 -9.96
C SER A 357 -11.06 23.71 -11.49
N ARG A 358 -12.21 23.70 -12.13
CA ARG A 358 -12.37 23.97 -13.57
C ARG A 358 -13.53 24.94 -13.76
N PRO A 359 -13.47 25.83 -14.77
CA PRO A 359 -14.61 26.68 -15.08
C PRO A 359 -15.78 25.81 -15.55
N LEU A 360 -16.99 26.08 -15.04
CA LEU A 360 -18.21 25.48 -15.56
C LEU A 360 -18.46 26.02 -16.97
N THR A 361 -18.32 25.16 -17.97
CA THR A 361 -18.83 25.47 -19.31
C THR A 361 -20.35 25.40 -19.27
N HIS A 362 -20.99 26.48 -18.85
CA HIS A 362 -22.38 26.73 -19.22
C HIS A 362 -22.43 26.95 -20.73
N GLU A 363 -23.16 26.09 -21.45
CA GLU A 363 -23.56 26.42 -22.81
C GLU A 363 -24.29 27.77 -22.77
N VAL A 364 -23.66 28.77 -23.40
CA VAL A 364 -24.06 30.17 -23.37
C VAL A 364 -25.50 30.29 -23.86
N ARG A 365 -26.44 30.43 -22.92
CA ARG A 365 -27.65 31.21 -23.13
C ARG A 365 -27.65 32.33 -22.11
N THR A 366 -27.38 33.52 -22.65
CA THR A 366 -27.62 34.86 -22.11
C THR A 366 -26.81 35.27 -20.87
N GLY A 367 -25.75 36.03 -21.15
CA GLY A 367 -25.52 37.34 -20.54
C GLY A 367 -25.16 37.39 -19.06
N VAL A 368 -23.85 37.47 -18.81
CA VAL A 368 -23.21 37.98 -17.58
C VAL A 368 -23.61 37.24 -16.31
N GLU A 369 -22.90 36.16 -15.99
CA GLU A 369 -22.63 35.79 -14.60
C GLU A 369 -21.17 35.31 -14.50
N GLU A 370 -20.50 35.68 -13.41
CA GLU A 370 -19.14 35.26 -13.08
C GLU A 370 -19.03 33.74 -13.23
N GLY A 371 -18.01 33.27 -13.98
CA GLY A 371 -17.90 31.86 -14.32
C GLY A 371 -17.83 30.99 -13.06
N GLU A 372 -18.90 30.28 -12.76
CA GLU A 372 -18.95 29.35 -11.64
C GLU A 372 -17.79 28.34 -11.76
N GLU A 373 -17.08 28.07 -10.67
CA GLU A 373 -16.00 27.08 -10.62
C GLU A 373 -16.51 25.75 -10.06
N GLU A 374 -16.29 24.66 -10.79
CA GLU A 374 -16.54 23.31 -10.30
C GLU A 374 -15.27 22.74 -9.66
N TRP A 375 -15.37 22.38 -8.38
CA TRP A 375 -14.28 21.76 -7.64
C TRP A 375 -14.37 20.23 -7.66
N TYR A 376 -13.31 19.55 -8.08
CA TYR A 376 -13.28 18.10 -8.23
C TYR A 376 -11.95 17.47 -7.79
N TYR A 377 -11.98 16.17 -7.47
CA TYR A 377 -10.78 15.35 -7.28
C TYR A 377 -10.46 14.61 -8.58
N VAL A 378 -9.16 14.53 -8.93
CA VAL A 378 -8.72 13.90 -10.19
C VAL A 378 -9.24 12.47 -10.35
N ARG A 379 -9.27 11.70 -9.24
CA ARG A 379 -9.80 10.33 -9.22
C ARG A 379 -10.81 10.13 -8.10
N PRO A 380 -11.93 9.45 -8.38
CA PRO A 380 -12.81 8.89 -7.35
C PRO A 380 -12.03 7.93 -6.45
N SER A 381 -12.29 8.00 -5.14
CA SER A 381 -11.55 7.22 -4.14
C SER A 381 -11.68 5.72 -4.37
N ILE A 382 -12.83 5.29 -4.88
CA ILE A 382 -13.13 3.89 -5.19
C ILE A 382 -12.16 3.26 -6.21
N GLN A 383 -11.52 4.06 -7.07
CA GLN A 383 -10.50 3.55 -8.00
C GLN A 383 -9.15 3.29 -7.30
N THR A 384 -9.02 3.60 -6.02
CA THR A 384 -7.74 3.51 -5.31
C THR A 384 -7.50 2.09 -4.82
N ALA A 385 -6.49 1.43 -5.38
CA ALA A 385 -6.01 0.15 -4.92
C ALA A 385 -4.83 0.30 -3.93
N PRO A 386 -4.62 -0.67 -3.01
CA PRO A 386 -3.46 -0.71 -2.13
C PRO A 386 -2.10 -0.39 -2.78
N PHE A 387 -1.81 -0.93 -3.98
CA PHE A 387 -0.53 -0.66 -4.63
C PHE A 387 -0.34 0.81 -5.07
N HIS A 388 -1.40 1.61 -5.22
CA HIS A 388 -1.27 3.03 -5.56
C HIS A 388 -0.63 3.85 -4.43
N PHE A 389 -0.51 3.28 -3.23
CA PHE A 389 0.22 3.88 -2.13
C PHE A 389 1.69 3.43 -2.09
N ALA A 390 2.13 2.51 -2.95
CA ALA A 390 3.53 2.07 -3.08
C ALA A 390 4.39 3.12 -3.79
N GLU A 391 5.70 3.08 -3.58
CA GLU A 391 6.64 4.07 -4.11
C GLU A 391 6.63 4.17 -5.64
N GLY A 392 6.34 5.37 -6.13
CA GLY A 392 6.24 5.69 -7.56
C GLY A 392 4.88 5.36 -8.19
N GLU A 393 4.00 4.67 -7.48
CA GLU A 393 2.65 4.32 -7.94
C GLU A 393 1.61 5.38 -7.59
N GLU A 394 1.92 6.24 -6.62
CA GLU A 394 1.05 7.34 -6.21
C GLU A 394 0.92 8.44 -7.28
N VAL A 395 1.91 8.54 -8.17
CA VAL A 395 2.04 9.63 -9.13
C VAL A 395 0.93 9.56 -10.17
N GLY A 396 0.13 10.63 -10.26
CA GLY A 396 -1.02 10.70 -11.17
C GLY A 396 -2.25 9.91 -10.69
N VAL A 397 -2.21 9.39 -9.46
CA VAL A 397 -3.35 8.75 -8.79
C VAL A 397 -3.75 9.54 -7.55
N LEU A 398 -2.84 9.65 -6.58
CA LEU A 398 -3.00 10.43 -5.36
C LEU A 398 -2.46 11.82 -5.67
N ASP A 399 -3.32 12.69 -6.19
CA ASP A 399 -2.95 14.07 -6.55
C ASP A 399 -2.69 14.90 -5.29
N PHE A 400 -1.51 14.78 -4.68
CA PHE A 400 -1.19 15.44 -3.42
C PHE A 400 -1.24 16.97 -3.53
N ALA A 401 -1.59 17.63 -2.42
CA ALA A 401 -1.47 19.08 -2.28
C ALA A 401 -0.01 19.54 -2.38
N GLU A 402 0.17 20.82 -2.73
CA GLU A 402 1.48 21.38 -3.03
C GLU A 402 2.47 21.18 -1.88
N GLY A 403 3.68 20.72 -2.21
CA GLY A 403 4.72 20.42 -1.23
C GLY A 403 4.53 19.12 -0.45
N ILE A 404 3.43 18.39 -0.67
CA ILE A 404 3.14 17.12 0.01
C ILE A 404 3.40 15.95 -0.95
N SER A 405 4.02 14.89 -0.44
CA SER A 405 4.18 13.62 -1.16
C SER A 405 4.27 12.46 -0.20
N LEU A 406 4.29 11.23 -0.72
CA LEU A 406 4.74 10.10 0.08
C LEU A 406 6.27 9.99 0.05
N GLY A 407 6.84 9.60 1.19
CA GLY A 407 8.27 9.35 1.35
C GLY A 407 8.69 7.98 0.81
N PRO A 408 9.97 7.61 1.00
CA PRO A 408 10.46 6.30 0.58
C PRO A 408 9.75 5.20 1.37
N GLU A 409 9.70 4.00 0.80
CA GLU A 409 9.25 2.80 1.51
C GLU A 409 10.26 2.34 2.55
N VAL A 410 9.82 2.27 3.81
CA VAL A 410 10.54 1.55 4.87
C VAL A 410 10.00 0.14 4.93
N ARG A 411 10.79 -0.84 4.44
CA ARG A 411 10.40 -2.25 4.42
C ARG A 411 10.72 -2.91 5.74
N ILE A 412 9.88 -3.82 6.19
CA ILE A 412 9.97 -4.37 7.54
C ILE A 412 9.99 -5.89 7.49
N SER A 413 10.89 -6.51 8.27
CA SER A 413 10.98 -7.96 8.38
C SER A 413 9.91 -8.49 9.30
N HIS A 414 9.30 -9.62 8.94
CA HIS A 414 8.50 -10.36 9.90
C HIS A 414 9.44 -10.96 10.98
N PRO A 415 9.13 -10.86 12.29
CA PRO A 415 10.00 -11.37 13.35
C PRO A 415 10.37 -12.86 13.19
N ALA A 416 9.42 -13.66 12.69
CA ALA A 416 9.63 -15.08 12.40
C ALA A 416 10.61 -15.36 11.24
N THR A 417 10.84 -14.39 10.34
CA THR A 417 11.84 -14.52 9.26
C THR A 417 13.27 -14.20 9.72
N THR A 418 13.42 -13.42 10.79
CA THR A 418 14.74 -13.04 11.35
C THR A 418 15.39 -14.19 12.15
N GLN A 419 14.63 -15.24 12.50
CA GLN A 419 15.10 -16.36 13.31
C GLN A 419 15.55 -17.60 12.52
N ARG A 420 15.64 -17.57 11.19
CA ARG A 420 16.44 -18.58 10.48
C ARG A 420 17.88 -18.07 10.40
N PRO A 421 18.79 -18.48 11.31
CA PRO A 421 20.19 -18.34 10.99
C PRO A 421 20.41 -19.04 9.65
N GLN A 422 21.15 -18.39 8.77
CA GLN A 422 21.84 -19.06 7.70
C GLN A 422 22.71 -20.15 8.34
N GLN A 423 22.15 -21.34 8.55
CA GLN A 423 22.95 -22.55 8.51
C GLN A 423 23.46 -22.60 7.08
N GLN A 424 24.62 -21.98 6.88
CA GLN A 424 25.50 -22.28 5.77
C GLN A 424 25.55 -23.81 5.67
N GLU A 425 25.05 -24.32 4.55
CA GLU A 425 25.45 -25.62 4.02
C GLU A 425 26.96 -25.57 3.78
N HIS A 426 27.74 -25.73 4.85
CA HIS A 426 29.06 -26.32 4.80
C HIS A 426 28.87 -27.80 5.12
N HIS A 427 28.41 -28.55 4.13
CA HIS A 427 28.65 -29.98 4.09
C HIS A 427 29.37 -30.33 2.79
N ALA A 428 30.68 -30.55 3.00
CA ALA A 428 31.61 -31.48 2.36
C ALA A 428 31.23 -32.12 1.01
#